data_AF-A0A5C7PJ06-F1
#
_entry.id   AF-A0A5C7PJ06-F1
#
_cell.length_a   1.000
_cell.length_b   1.000
_cell.length_c   1.000
_cell.angle_alpha   90.00
_cell.angle_beta   90.00
_cell.angle_gamma   90.00
#
_symmetry.space_group_name_H-M   'P 1'
#
loop_
_entity.id
_entity.type
_entity.pdbx_description
1 polymer ?
#
loop_
_entity_poly.entity_id
_entity_poly.type
_entity_poly.pdbx_seq_one_letter_code
_entity_poly.pdbx_strand_id
1 'polypeptide(L)'
;MNQAIYPAAWAEMNKKHAGEKYRPSNGTEGECFISVWCSTCQNDKHCGIVADTMLYAVTDEEYPSEWQVRDDGQPCCTAYCQVAE
;
A
#
# COMPACT_ATOMS: atom_id res chain seq x y z
N MET A 1 3.91 -15.54 3.31
CA MET A 1 4.64 -14.69 2.35
C MET A 1 5.03 -13.40 3.07
N ASN A 2 6.29 -12.99 3.01
CA ASN A 2 6.74 -11.76 3.67
C ASN A 2 6.47 -10.56 2.75
N GLN A 3 5.28 -9.95 2.86
CA GLN A 3 4.92 -8.73 2.12
C GLN A 3 5.57 -7.49 2.77
N ALA A 4 6.89 -7.50 2.82
CA ALA A 4 7.72 -6.41 3.32
C ALA A 4 8.26 -5.61 2.14
N ILE A 5 8.11 -4.28 2.18
CA ILE A 5 8.59 -3.36 1.16
C ILE A 5 9.81 -2.61 1.69
N TYR A 6 9.75 -2.18 2.95
CA TYR A 6 10.86 -1.50 3.60
C TYR A 6 11.84 -2.47 4.26
N PRO A 7 13.15 -2.13 4.27
CA PRO A 7 14.10 -2.73 5.19
C PRO A 7 13.64 -2.58 6.64
N ALA A 8 14.03 -3.52 7.52
CA ALA A 8 13.59 -3.54 8.91
C ALA A 8 13.83 -2.21 9.67
N ALA A 9 14.98 -1.57 9.45
CA ALA A 9 15.29 -0.29 10.09
C ALA A 9 14.34 0.84 9.65
N TRP A 10 13.91 0.83 8.39
CA TRP A 10 12.96 1.82 7.87
C TRP A 10 11.54 1.54 8.32
N ALA A 11 11.14 0.26 8.39
CA ALA A 11 9.87 -0.14 8.96
C ALA A 11 9.76 0.32 10.43
N GLU A 12 10.81 0.13 11.23
CA GLU A 12 10.83 0.58 12.63
C GLU A 12 10.56 2.09 12.76
N MET A 13 11.18 2.90 11.91
CA MET A 13 10.98 4.35 11.89
C MET A 13 9.55 4.76 11.49
N ASN A 14 8.86 3.92 10.72
CA ASN A 14 7.52 4.18 10.20
C ASN A 14 6.39 3.70 11.12
N LYS A 15 6.67 2.93 12.18
CA LYS A 15 5.66 2.51 13.17
C LYS A 15 4.86 3.66 13.77
N LYS A 16 5.46 4.85 13.87
CA LYS A 16 4.78 6.06 14.35
C LYS A 16 3.61 6.51 13.46
N HIS A 17 3.56 6.04 12.22
CA HIS A 17 2.53 6.33 11.23
C HIS A 17 1.48 5.20 11.12
N ALA A 18 1.50 4.20 12.01
CA ALA A 18 0.57 3.08 11.94
C ALA A 18 -0.90 3.55 11.88
N GLY A 19 -1.65 3.05 10.89
CA GLY A 19 -3.02 3.43 10.59
C GLY A 19 -3.20 4.68 9.73
N GLU A 20 -2.13 5.45 9.46
CA GLU A 20 -2.19 6.59 8.55
C GLU A 20 -2.27 6.13 7.09
N LYS A 21 -2.96 6.93 6.25
CA LYS A 21 -3.01 6.73 4.79
C LYS A 21 -1.58 6.75 4.23
N TYR A 22 -1.25 5.76 3.42
CA TYR A 22 0.07 5.61 2.80
C TYR A 22 0.10 6.24 1.40
N ARG A 23 1.14 7.05 1.16
CA ARG A 23 1.51 7.55 -0.17
C ARG A 23 3.00 7.24 -0.42
N PRO A 24 3.35 6.57 -1.52
CA PRO A 24 4.75 6.37 -1.89
C PRO A 24 5.47 7.71 -2.06
N SER A 25 6.74 7.78 -1.66
CA SER A 25 7.54 9.00 -1.81
C SER A 25 7.89 9.31 -3.27
N ASN A 26 7.90 8.29 -4.14
CA ASN A 26 8.23 8.40 -5.55
C ASN A 26 7.68 7.21 -6.36
N GLY A 27 7.87 7.26 -7.69
CA GLY A 27 7.37 6.25 -8.61
C GLY A 27 7.95 4.85 -8.41
N THR A 28 9.24 4.72 -8.04
CA THR A 28 9.87 3.42 -7.78
C THR A 28 9.29 2.74 -6.55
N GLU A 29 9.11 3.49 -5.46
CA GLU A 29 8.45 2.97 -4.26
C GLU A 29 6.99 2.56 -4.56
N GLY A 30 6.29 3.37 -5.37
CA GLY A 30 4.95 3.05 -5.84
C GLY A 30 4.90 1.75 -6.66
N GLU A 31 5.84 1.55 -7.57
CA GLU A 31 5.95 0.32 -8.36
C GLU A 31 6.22 -0.90 -7.45
N CYS A 32 7.13 -0.79 -6.48
CA CYS A 32 7.38 -1.85 -5.50
C CYS A 32 6.10 -2.20 -4.73
N PHE A 33 5.36 -1.19 -4.26
CA PHE A 33 4.11 -1.40 -3.54
C PHE A 33 3.07 -2.12 -4.41
N ILE A 34 2.83 -1.62 -5.62
CA ILE A 34 1.86 -2.17 -6.57
C ILE A 34 2.23 -3.62 -6.91
N SER A 35 3.51 -3.91 -7.15
CA SER A 35 3.97 -5.27 -7.47
C SER A 35 3.79 -6.26 -6.32
N VAL A 36 3.93 -5.83 -5.06
CA VAL A 36 3.81 -6.70 -3.88
C VAL A 36 2.33 -6.95 -3.51
N TRP A 37 1.49 -5.93 -3.69
CA TRP A 37 0.10 -5.94 -3.23
C TRP A 37 -0.92 -6.01 -4.36
N CYS A 38 -0.92 -5.03 -5.25
CA CYS A 38 -2.03 -4.83 -6.18
C CYS A 38 -1.99 -5.82 -7.35
N SER A 39 -0.83 -6.02 -7.98
CA SER A 39 -0.67 -6.90 -9.15
C SER A 39 -0.81 -8.39 -8.83
N THR A 40 -0.74 -8.77 -7.56
CA THR A 40 -0.92 -10.16 -7.08
C THR A 40 -2.26 -10.36 -6.40
N CYS A 41 -3.09 -9.31 -6.31
CA CYS A 41 -4.41 -9.37 -5.72
C CYS A 41 -5.39 -10.10 -6.65
N GLN A 42 -6.28 -10.90 -6.07
CA GLN A 42 -7.39 -11.53 -6.80
C GLN A 42 -8.24 -10.52 -7.58
N ASN A 43 -8.32 -9.29 -7.08
CA ASN A 43 -9.14 -8.22 -7.64
C ASN A 43 -8.39 -7.28 -8.60
N ASP A 44 -7.12 -7.55 -8.97
CA ASP A 44 -6.26 -6.66 -9.77
C ASP A 44 -7.00 -6.00 -10.96
N LYS A 45 -7.68 -6.80 -11.79
CA LYS A 45 -8.39 -6.33 -13.00
C LYS A 45 -9.61 -5.42 -12.75
N HIS A 46 -10.13 -5.40 -11.53
CA HIS A 46 -11.34 -4.68 -11.17
C HIS A 46 -11.13 -3.68 -10.01
N CYS A 47 -9.88 -3.52 -9.56
CA CYS A 47 -9.53 -2.68 -8.44
C CYS A 47 -9.28 -1.22 -8.89
N GLY A 48 -10.13 -0.29 -8.44
CA GLY A 48 -9.96 1.15 -8.72
C GLY A 48 -8.88 1.85 -7.90
N ILE A 49 -8.46 1.24 -6.78
CA ILE A 49 -7.59 1.86 -5.78
C ILE A 49 -6.31 2.45 -6.39
N VAL A 50 -5.61 1.71 -7.26
CA VAL A 50 -4.37 2.19 -7.89
C VAL A 50 -4.63 3.46 -8.71
N ALA A 51 -5.70 3.49 -9.49
CA ALA A 51 -6.07 4.67 -10.28
C ALA A 51 -6.41 5.86 -9.37
N ASP A 52 -7.14 5.62 -8.28
CA ASP A 52 -7.50 6.66 -7.31
C ASP A 52 -6.26 7.30 -6.66
N THR A 53 -5.21 6.53 -6.35
CA THR A 53 -3.95 7.10 -5.81
C THR A 53 -3.19 8.00 -6.78
N MET A 54 -3.43 7.85 -8.09
CA MET A 54 -2.85 8.69 -9.13
C MET A 54 -3.69 9.94 -9.39
N LEU A 55 -5.00 9.88 -9.09
CA LEU A 55 -5.95 10.97 -9.32
C LEU A 55 -6.02 11.94 -8.14
N TYR A 56 -6.03 11.42 -6.91
CA TYR A 56 -6.29 12.21 -5.70
C TYR A 56 -5.01 12.48 -4.89
N ALA A 57 -5.01 13.59 -4.13
CA ALA A 57 -4.01 13.87 -3.13
C ALA A 57 -4.30 13.06 -1.84
N VAL A 58 -3.28 12.72 -1.06
CA VAL A 58 -3.47 11.91 0.16
C VAL A 58 -4.40 12.55 1.20
N THR A 59 -4.57 13.87 1.14
CA THR A 59 -5.47 14.66 1.98
C THR A 59 -6.92 14.63 1.52
N ASP A 60 -7.20 14.17 0.31
CA ASP A 60 -8.54 14.13 -0.25
C ASP A 60 -9.33 12.98 0.39
N GLU A 61 -10.64 13.16 0.51
CA GLU A 61 -11.54 12.15 1.08
C GLU A 61 -11.56 10.89 0.19
N GLU A 62 -11.44 11.08 -1.11
CA GLU A 62 -11.44 10.05 -2.16
C GLU A 62 -10.13 9.27 -2.24
N TYR A 63 -9.02 9.77 -1.67
CA TYR A 63 -7.79 8.99 -1.64
C TYR A 63 -8.01 7.72 -0.82
N PRO A 64 -7.69 6.55 -1.37
CA PRO A 64 -8.13 5.28 -0.81
C PRO A 64 -7.62 5.12 0.62
N SER A 65 -8.53 4.73 1.50
CA SER A 65 -8.20 4.46 2.90
C SER A 65 -7.45 3.15 3.05
N GLU A 66 -7.46 2.29 2.04
CA GLU A 66 -6.94 0.93 2.06
C GLU A 66 -5.41 0.88 2.02
N TRP A 67 -4.78 1.86 1.39
CA TRP A 67 -3.33 2.01 1.42
C TRP A 67 -2.94 2.64 2.75
N GLN A 68 -2.34 1.87 3.65
CA GLN A 68 -2.02 2.30 5.01
C GLN A 68 -0.63 1.85 5.44
N VAL A 69 -0.11 2.46 6.50
CA VAL A 69 1.03 1.91 7.24
C VAL A 69 0.51 0.95 8.32
N ARG A 70 1.02 -0.28 8.35
CA ARG A 70 0.70 -1.28 9.39
C ARG A 70 1.38 -0.97 10.73
N ASP A 71 0.99 -1.72 11.74
CA ASP A 71 1.60 -1.74 13.08
C ASP A 71 3.10 -2.11 13.08
N ASP A 72 3.54 -2.93 12.12
CA ASP A 72 4.95 -3.26 11.88
C ASP A 72 5.73 -2.15 11.13
N GLY A 73 5.05 -1.05 10.75
CA GLY A 73 5.62 0.07 10.01
C GLY A 73 5.83 -0.19 8.52
N GLN A 74 5.37 -1.33 7.99
CA GLN A 74 5.35 -1.61 6.56
C GLN A 74 4.10 -1.01 5.91
N PRO A 75 4.21 -0.50 4.68
CA PRO A 75 3.03 -0.12 3.92
C PRO A 75 2.27 -1.37 3.46
N CYS A 76 0.94 -1.33 3.53
CA CYS A 76 0.06 -2.39 3.07
C CYS A 76 -1.16 -1.86 2.31
N CYS A 77 -1.81 -2.78 1.59
CA CYS A 77 -3.18 -2.58 1.10
C CYS A 77 -4.12 -3.46 1.92
N THR A 78 -5.01 -2.87 2.71
CA THR A 78 -5.95 -3.61 3.58
C THR A 78 -7.06 -4.30 2.80
N ALA A 79 -7.32 -3.91 1.55
CA ALA A 79 -8.22 -4.59 0.62
C ALA A 79 -7.53 -5.71 -0.20
N TYR A 80 -6.28 -6.03 0.08
CA TYR A 80 -5.60 -7.14 -0.58
C TYR A 80 -6.31 -8.46 -0.32
N CYS A 81 -6.62 -9.18 -1.38
CA CYS A 81 -7.14 -10.53 -1.34
C CYS A 81 -6.16 -11.46 -2.06
N GLN A 82 -5.58 -12.41 -1.32
CA GLN A 82 -4.69 -13.40 -1.89
C GLN A 82 -5.46 -14.33 -2.83
N VAL A 83 -4.87 -14.67 -3.98
CA VAL A 83 -5.42 -15.68 -4.89
C VAL A 83 -5.33 -17.05 -4.20
N ALA A 84 -6.45 -17.78 -4.12
CA ALA A 84 -6.46 -19.15 -3.62
C ALA A 84 -5.66 -20.06 -4.58
N GLU A 85 -4.81 -20.93 -4.01
CA GLU A 85 -4.04 -21.94 -4.76
C GLU A 85 -4.92 -22.96 -5.49
#